data_AF-A0A7X6TJ76-F1
#
_entry.id   AF-A0A7X6TJ76-F1
#
_cell.length_a   1.000
_cell.length_b   1.000
_cell.length_c   1.000
_cell.angle_alpha   90.00
_cell.angle_beta   90.00
_cell.angle_gamma   90.00
#
_symmetry.space_group_name_H-M   'P 1'
#
loop_
_entity.id
_entity.type
_entity.pdbx_description
1 polymer ?
#
loop_
_entity_poly.entity_id
_entity_poly.type
_entity_poly.pdbx_seq_one_letter_code
_entity_poly.pdbx_strand_id
1 'polypeptide(L)'
;GELYSGRGQFEQISAAVRSSRGDWSTLKLHVFDVPEAKGNLYERLALLQRWLDDHPQARIVCIPQRPVQDVAQVQTFLRQVEAGGGEGVMLRDPNAAYQGGRSDQLLKVKSLHDAECTVTAHHPGKGKYTGRLGAFSCRNEYGEFRIGSGLSDAERSDPPPVGTVITYRYRGFTAKGMPRFPTYLRVRSEP
;
A
#
# COMPACT_ATOMS: atom_id res chain seq x y z
N GLY A 1 14.97 4.83 -3.25
CA GLY A 1 14.39 5.34 -2.00
C GLY A 1 12.98 5.84 -2.27
N GLU A 2 12.35 6.46 -1.27
CA GLU A 2 11.01 7.03 -1.35
C GLU A 2 11.07 8.53 -1.00
N LEU A 3 10.39 9.40 -1.76
CA LEU A 3 10.19 10.78 -1.34
C LEU A 3 9.07 10.82 -0.30
N TYR A 4 9.37 11.32 0.89
CA TYR A 4 8.49 11.18 2.04
C TYR A 4 8.59 12.35 3.01
N SER A 5 7.45 12.74 3.59
CA SER A 5 7.35 13.78 4.63
C SER A 5 6.61 13.31 5.89
N GLY A 6 5.72 12.32 5.77
CA GLY A 6 4.97 11.81 6.91
C GLY A 6 3.86 10.83 6.55
N ARG A 7 3.28 10.20 7.57
CA ARG A 7 2.19 9.23 7.42
C ARG A 7 0.91 9.95 7.00
N GLY A 8 0.10 9.32 6.15
CA GLY A 8 -1.13 9.91 5.64
C GLY A 8 -0.96 11.08 4.65
N GLN A 9 0.26 11.46 4.30
CA GLN A 9 0.54 12.62 3.43
C GLN A 9 0.71 12.25 1.94
N PHE A 10 0.28 11.06 1.54
CA PHE A 10 0.47 10.57 0.16
C PHE A 10 -0.02 11.58 -0.89
N GLU A 11 -1.26 12.07 -0.78
CA GLU A 11 -1.83 13.00 -1.77
C GLU A 11 -1.03 14.31 -1.86
N GLN A 12 -0.59 14.84 -0.71
CA GLN A 12 0.22 16.06 -0.63
C GLN A 12 1.59 15.85 -1.28
N ILE A 13 2.29 14.77 -0.93
CA ILE A 13 3.58 14.40 -1.52
C ILE A 13 3.42 14.25 -3.04
N SER A 14 2.38 13.52 -3.47
CA SER A 14 2.11 13.26 -4.88
C SER A 14 1.83 14.55 -5.67
N ALA A 15 1.08 15.48 -5.07
CA ALA A 15 0.82 16.79 -5.66
C ALA A 15 2.09 17.65 -5.76
N ALA A 16 2.93 17.66 -4.72
CA ALA A 16 4.19 18.39 -4.70
C ALA A 16 5.16 17.89 -5.79
N VAL A 17 5.35 16.57 -5.91
CA VAL A 17 6.30 15.98 -6.85
C VAL A 17 5.88 16.16 -8.31
N ARG A 18 4.58 16.16 -8.62
CA ARG A 18 4.07 16.34 -9.99
C ARG A 18 4.02 17.79 -10.46
N SER A 19 4.14 18.75 -9.55
CA SER A 19 4.04 20.18 -9.88
C SER A 19 5.41 20.77 -10.17
N SER A 20 5.52 21.56 -11.24
CA SER A 20 6.73 22.34 -11.54
C SER A 20 7.01 23.45 -10.52
N ARG A 21 6.01 23.81 -9.70
CA ARG A 21 6.11 24.77 -8.58
C ARG A 21 5.76 24.11 -7.24
N GLY A 22 5.90 22.78 -7.15
CA GLY A 22 5.62 22.07 -5.91
C GLY A 22 6.54 22.51 -4.78
N ASP A 23 6.05 22.50 -3.55
CA ASP A 23 6.88 22.75 -2.37
C ASP A 23 7.52 21.44 -1.88
N TRP A 24 8.85 21.40 -1.88
CA TRP A 24 9.66 20.27 -1.43
C TRP A 24 10.29 20.49 -0.05
N SER A 25 9.99 21.62 0.61
CA SER A 25 10.58 22.07 1.87
C SER A 25 10.43 21.06 3.02
N THR A 26 9.44 20.18 2.96
CA THR A 26 9.18 19.12 3.96
C THR A 26 9.60 17.72 3.48
N LEU A 27 9.90 17.53 2.19
CA LEU A 27 10.23 16.22 1.61
C LEU A 27 11.69 15.83 1.89
N LYS A 28 11.90 14.58 2.28
CA LYS A 28 13.21 13.94 2.32
C LYS A 28 13.21 12.70 1.45
N LEU A 29 14.37 12.31 0.94
CA LEU A 29 14.56 11.02 0.30
C LEU A 29 14.87 9.97 1.38
N HIS A 30 13.88 9.12 1.67
CA HIS A 30 14.02 7.99 2.58
C HIS A 30 14.63 6.81 1.82
N VAL A 31 15.93 6.60 1.99
CA VAL A 31 16.69 5.55 1.32
C VAL A 31 16.68 4.28 2.13
N PHE A 32 16.47 3.16 1.44
CA PHE A 32 16.42 1.84 2.02
C PHE A 32 17.34 0.85 1.31
N ASP A 33 18.09 1.27 0.30
CA ASP A 33 19.10 0.44 -0.37
C ASP A 33 20.04 1.32 -1.22
N VAL A 34 21.20 0.78 -1.60
CA VAL A 34 22.18 1.42 -2.49
C VAL A 34 22.51 0.41 -3.62
N PRO A 35 21.74 0.40 -4.73
CA PRO A 35 21.78 -0.67 -5.73
C PRO A 35 23.13 -0.96 -6.36
N GLU A 36 23.96 0.07 -6.55
CA GLU A 36 25.28 -0.05 -7.19
C GLU A 36 26.40 -0.42 -6.21
N ALA A 37 26.13 -0.38 -4.90
CA ALA A 37 27.10 -0.81 -3.90
C ALA A 37 27.19 -2.34 -3.87
N LYS A 38 28.41 -2.86 -3.74
CA LYS A 38 28.66 -4.29 -3.56
C LYS A 38 28.31 -4.72 -2.14
N GLY A 39 28.10 -6.03 -1.97
CA GLY A 39 27.88 -6.63 -0.66
C GLY A 39 26.41 -6.76 -0.27
N ASN A 40 26.22 -7.12 0.99
CA ASN A 40 24.92 -7.39 1.59
C ASN A 40 24.18 -6.09 1.97
N LEU A 41 22.94 -6.19 2.45
CA LEU A 41 22.12 -5.00 2.75
C LEU A 41 22.79 -4.05 3.74
N TYR A 42 23.42 -4.58 4.80
CA TYR A 42 24.06 -3.77 5.83
C TYR A 42 25.30 -3.04 5.30
N GLU A 43 26.11 -3.70 4.49
CA GLU A 43 27.29 -3.10 3.86
C GLU A 43 26.90 -1.95 2.92
N ARG A 44 25.86 -2.17 2.11
CA ARG A 44 25.32 -1.16 1.18
C ARG A 44 24.75 0.05 1.94
N LEU A 45 24.01 -0.17 3.02
CA LEU A 45 23.48 0.92 3.85
C LEU A 45 24.55 1.63 4.68
N ALA A 46 25.59 0.94 5.12
CA ALA A 46 26.72 1.54 5.82
C ALA A 46 27.49 2.52 4.91
N LEU A 47 27.55 2.26 3.59
CA LEU A 47 28.11 3.20 2.63
C LEU A 47 27.31 4.50 2.58
N LEU A 48 25.97 4.41 2.54
CA LEU A 48 25.12 5.59 2.63
C LEU A 48 25.33 6.32 3.95
N GLN A 49 25.38 5.60 5.08
CA GLN A 49 25.51 6.22 6.39
C GLN A 49 26.80 7.03 6.51
N ARG A 50 27.95 6.46 6.09
CA ARG A 50 29.22 7.20 6.06
C ARG A 50 29.15 8.46 5.21
N TRP A 51 28.52 8.38 4.04
CA TRP A 51 28.34 9.55 3.19
C TRP A 51 27.46 10.62 3.87
N LEU A 52 26.43 10.23 4.61
CA LEU A 52 25.57 11.16 5.36
C LEU A 52 26.29 11.82 6.53
N ASP A 53 27.24 11.13 7.17
CA ASP A 53 28.06 11.69 8.24
C ASP A 53 28.89 12.89 7.73
N ASP A 54 29.37 12.81 6.48
CA ASP A 54 30.08 13.92 5.80
C ASP A 54 29.14 14.98 5.20
N HIS A 55 27.84 14.68 5.07
CA HIS A 55 26.85 15.55 4.41
C HIS A 55 25.59 15.77 5.28
N PRO A 56 25.72 16.38 6.47
CA PRO A 56 24.61 16.50 7.42
C PRO A 56 23.44 17.37 6.93
N GLN A 57 23.67 18.20 5.90
CA GLN A 57 22.63 19.04 5.28
C GLN A 57 21.84 18.30 4.19
N ALA A 58 22.25 17.09 3.81
CA ALA A 58 21.53 16.31 2.81
C ALA A 58 20.12 16.00 3.29
N ARG A 59 19.12 16.22 2.42
CA ARG A 59 17.71 15.88 2.70
C ARG A 59 17.44 14.39 2.48
N ILE A 60 18.32 13.54 3.00
CA ILE A 60 18.30 12.10 2.84
C ILE A 60 18.21 11.47 4.23
N VAL A 61 17.39 10.43 4.35
CA VAL A 61 17.24 9.65 5.58
C VAL A 61 17.50 8.20 5.25
N CYS A 62 18.46 7.56 5.91
CA CYS A 62 18.59 6.11 5.86
C CYS A 62 17.49 5.48 6.72
N ILE A 63 16.62 4.66 6.13
CA ILE A 63 15.52 4.01 6.87
C ILE A 63 16.13 2.97 7.81
N PRO A 64 15.85 3.04 9.13
CA PRO A 64 16.35 2.06 10.10
C PRO A 64 15.92 0.64 9.73
N GLN A 65 16.88 -0.29 9.74
CA GLN A 65 16.62 -1.72 9.56
C GLN A 65 16.59 -2.38 10.94
N ARG A 66 15.56 -3.20 11.20
CA ARG A 66 15.42 -3.94 12.46
C ARG A 66 15.54 -5.45 12.17
N PRO A 67 16.53 -6.15 12.73
CA PRO A 67 16.56 -7.61 12.69
C PRO A 67 15.32 -8.21 13.36
N VAL A 68 14.80 -9.28 12.77
CA VAL A 68 13.67 -10.06 13.29
C VAL A 68 14.05 -11.54 13.24
N GLN A 69 13.60 -12.30 14.23
CA GLN A 69 13.97 -13.72 14.36
C GLN A 69 12.88 -14.67 13.83
N ASP A 70 11.63 -14.22 13.82
CA ASP A 70 10.49 -15.05 13.48
C ASP A 70 9.33 -14.21 12.91
N VAL A 71 8.31 -14.93 12.42
CA VAL A 71 7.09 -14.34 11.86
C VAL A 71 6.30 -13.55 12.92
N ALA A 72 6.30 -13.97 14.19
CA ALA A 72 5.54 -13.31 15.25
C ALA A 72 6.09 -11.89 15.53
N GLN A 73 7.40 -11.69 15.45
CA GLN A 73 8.03 -10.38 15.55
C GLN A 73 7.66 -9.48 14.37
N VAL A 74 7.62 -10.03 13.14
CA VAL A 74 7.16 -9.29 11.96
C VAL A 74 5.71 -8.84 12.13
N GLN A 75 4.82 -9.73 12.57
CA GLN A 75 3.41 -9.41 12.80
C GLN A 75 3.21 -8.37 13.91
N THR A 76 3.99 -8.45 14.98
CA THR A 76 3.95 -7.47 16.07
C THR A 76 4.40 -6.10 15.59
N PHE A 77 5.50 -6.03 14.84
CA PHE A 77 5.98 -4.78 14.27
C PHE A 77 4.99 -4.21 13.23
N LEU A 78 4.38 -5.06 12.41
CA LEU A 78 3.33 -4.67 11.47
C LEU A 78 2.17 -3.98 12.20
N ARG A 79 1.62 -4.59 13.26
CA ARG A 79 0.53 -3.99 14.05
C ARG A 79 0.91 -2.64 14.64
N GLN A 80 2.14 -2.50 15.15
CA GLN A 80 2.64 -1.21 15.67
C GLN A 80 2.72 -0.15 14.57
N VAL A 81 3.23 -0.53 13.40
CA VAL A 81 3.31 0.37 12.24
C VAL A 81 1.91 0.77 11.78
N GLU A 82 0.98 -0.16 11.67
CA GLU A 82 -0.40 0.13 11.22
C GLU A 82 -1.18 0.96 12.24
N ALA A 83 -1.04 0.70 13.54
CA ALA A 83 -1.63 1.51 14.61
C ALA A 83 -1.15 2.97 14.57
N GLY A 84 0.10 3.20 14.13
CA GLY A 84 0.63 4.53 13.88
C GLY A 84 0.24 5.13 12.51
N GLY A 85 -0.69 4.54 11.76
CA GLY A 85 -1.11 5.02 10.43
C GLY A 85 -0.15 4.69 9.28
N GLY A 86 0.71 3.69 9.47
CA GLY A 86 1.66 3.21 8.46
C GLY A 86 1.03 2.19 7.51
N GLU A 87 1.59 2.05 6.32
CA GLU A 87 1.02 1.17 5.29
C GLU A 87 1.37 -0.31 5.46
N GLY A 88 2.45 -0.61 6.18
CA GLY A 88 2.93 -1.96 6.45
C GLY A 88 4.46 -2.01 6.54
N VAL A 89 5.02 -3.21 6.42
CA VAL A 89 6.46 -3.44 6.58
C VAL A 89 7.07 -4.13 5.36
N MET A 90 8.36 -3.89 5.15
CA MET A 90 9.18 -4.57 4.14
C MET A 90 10.07 -5.57 4.86
N LEU A 91 10.04 -6.84 4.46
CA LEU A 91 10.96 -7.86 4.94
C LEU A 91 12.01 -8.12 3.86
N ARG A 92 13.27 -8.26 4.27
CA ARG A 92 14.41 -8.46 3.37
C ARG A 92 15.34 -9.51 3.92
N ASP A 93 15.93 -10.31 3.05
CA ASP A 93 17.13 -11.06 3.42
C ASP A 93 18.31 -10.08 3.51
N PRO A 94 18.89 -9.86 4.70
CA PRO A 94 20.00 -8.95 4.84
C PRO A 94 21.28 -9.42 4.15
N ASN A 95 21.44 -10.73 3.91
CA ASN A 95 22.64 -11.34 3.34
C ASN A 95 22.62 -11.39 1.81
N ALA A 96 21.46 -11.14 1.20
CA ALA A 96 21.32 -11.15 -0.25
C ALA A 96 21.98 -9.93 -0.91
N ALA A 97 22.63 -10.19 -2.04
CA ALA A 97 23.03 -9.15 -2.97
C ALA A 97 21.80 -8.43 -3.53
N TYR A 98 21.98 -7.17 -3.96
CA TYR A 98 20.90 -6.43 -4.61
C TYR A 98 20.45 -7.14 -5.90
N GLN A 99 19.14 -7.25 -6.09
CA GLN A 99 18.53 -7.78 -7.31
C GLN A 99 17.45 -6.81 -7.78
N GLY A 100 17.55 -6.38 -9.04
CA GLY A 100 16.50 -5.58 -9.69
C GLY A 100 15.29 -6.45 -10.04
N GLY A 101 14.09 -5.89 -9.91
CA GLY A 101 12.85 -6.57 -10.29
C GLY A 101 12.14 -7.29 -9.14
N ARG A 102 11.36 -8.32 -9.46
CA ARG A 102 10.65 -9.13 -8.46
C ARG A 102 11.61 -10.18 -7.91
N SER A 103 11.63 -10.31 -6.58
CA SER A 103 12.48 -11.26 -5.87
C SER A 103 11.76 -11.71 -4.59
N ASP A 104 12.00 -12.96 -4.20
CA ASP A 104 11.62 -13.54 -2.91
C ASP A 104 12.48 -12.99 -1.76
N GLN A 105 13.63 -12.39 -2.06
CA GLN A 105 14.53 -11.68 -1.14
C GLN A 105 13.91 -10.37 -0.59
N LEU A 106 12.79 -9.90 -1.15
CA LEU A 106 12.12 -8.64 -0.81
C LEU A 106 10.61 -8.83 -0.73
N LEU A 107 10.08 -9.00 0.47
CA LEU A 107 8.66 -9.23 0.71
C LEU A 107 7.95 -7.98 1.25
N LYS A 108 6.72 -7.77 0.80
CA LYS A 108 5.81 -6.74 1.31
C LYS A 108 4.83 -7.41 2.28
N VAL A 109 4.79 -6.97 3.53
CA VAL A 109 3.86 -7.50 4.53
C VAL A 109 2.90 -6.40 4.96
N LYS A 110 1.60 -6.64 4.78
CA LYS A 110 0.50 -5.71 5.08
C LYS A 110 -0.68 -6.50 5.59
N SER A 111 -1.42 -5.97 6.56
CA SER A 111 -2.68 -6.56 6.98
C SER A 111 -3.69 -6.46 5.83
N LEU A 112 -4.44 -7.55 5.64
CA LEU A 112 -5.60 -7.58 4.76
C LEU A 112 -6.82 -7.63 5.67
N HIS A 113 -7.70 -6.64 5.52
CA HIS A 113 -8.94 -6.60 6.28
C HIS A 113 -10.09 -6.93 5.35
N ASP A 114 -10.91 -7.88 5.77
CA ASP A 114 -12.15 -8.20 5.10
C ASP A 114 -13.29 -7.56 5.91
N ALA A 115 -14.25 -6.99 5.20
CA ALA A 115 -15.46 -6.40 5.78
C ALA A 115 -16.64 -6.64 4.83
N GLU A 116 -17.83 -6.32 5.31
CA GLU A 116 -19.05 -6.47 4.55
C GLU A 116 -19.64 -5.12 4.18
N CYS A 117 -20.37 -5.08 3.06
CA CYS A 117 -21.15 -3.93 2.68
C CYS A 117 -22.33 -4.35 1.81
N THR A 118 -23.36 -3.51 1.76
CA THR A 118 -24.55 -3.74 0.94
C THR A 118 -24.43 -2.98 -0.38
N VAL A 119 -24.62 -3.67 -1.51
CA VAL A 119 -24.60 -3.06 -2.85
C VAL A 119 -25.74 -2.06 -2.97
N THR A 120 -25.41 -0.81 -3.34
CA THR A 120 -26.39 0.29 -3.45
C THR A 120 -26.66 0.72 -4.90
N ALA A 121 -25.69 0.55 -5.80
CA ALA A 121 -25.86 0.91 -7.21
C ALA A 121 -24.85 0.19 -8.11
N HIS A 122 -25.20 -0.03 -9.38
CA HIS A 122 -24.29 -0.51 -10.42
C HIS A 122 -23.82 0.65 -11.31
N HIS A 123 -22.56 0.59 -11.74
CA HIS A 123 -21.96 1.58 -12.65
C HIS A 123 -21.44 0.87 -13.91
N PRO A 124 -21.79 1.35 -15.11
CA PRO A 124 -21.40 0.72 -16.36
C PRO A 124 -19.88 0.76 -16.57
N GLY A 125 -19.34 -0.31 -17.12
CA GLY A 125 -17.94 -0.43 -17.50
C GLY A 125 -17.61 0.38 -18.75
N LYS A 126 -16.30 0.62 -18.93
CA LYS A 126 -15.73 1.28 -20.12
C LYS A 126 -14.69 0.36 -20.76
N GLY A 127 -14.36 0.60 -22.04
CA GLY A 127 -13.36 -0.18 -22.76
C GLY A 127 -13.76 -1.66 -22.85
N LYS A 128 -12.91 -2.57 -22.35
CA LYS A 128 -13.18 -4.02 -22.35
C LYS A 128 -14.43 -4.43 -21.56
N TYR A 129 -14.94 -3.56 -20.69
CA TYR A 129 -16.14 -3.81 -19.88
C TYR A 129 -17.37 -3.05 -20.36
N THR A 130 -17.37 -2.54 -21.60
CA THR A 130 -18.56 -1.92 -22.20
C THR A 130 -19.72 -2.92 -22.22
N GLY A 131 -20.92 -2.47 -21.80
CA GLY A 131 -22.10 -3.33 -21.69
C GLY A 131 -22.10 -4.29 -20.48
N ARG A 132 -21.10 -4.19 -19.61
CA ARG A 132 -20.95 -5.00 -18.38
C ARG A 132 -20.75 -4.09 -17.17
N LEU A 133 -20.79 -4.67 -15.96
CA LEU A 133 -20.47 -3.94 -14.74
C LEU A 133 -19.00 -3.47 -14.75
N GLY A 134 -18.82 -2.16 -14.56
CA GLY A 134 -17.51 -1.56 -14.29
C GLY A 134 -17.16 -1.61 -12.81
N ALA A 135 -18.09 -1.13 -11.98
CA ALA A 135 -18.00 -1.09 -10.54
C ALA A 135 -19.40 -1.05 -9.92
N PHE A 136 -19.52 -1.38 -8.65
CA PHE A 136 -20.74 -1.08 -7.87
C PHE A 136 -20.42 -0.11 -6.72
N SER A 137 -21.40 0.71 -6.34
CA SER A 137 -21.41 1.39 -5.05
C SER A 137 -21.85 0.41 -3.96
N CYS A 138 -21.25 0.55 -2.79
CA CYS A 138 -21.54 -0.26 -1.62
C CYS A 138 -21.54 0.62 -0.37
N ARG A 139 -22.35 0.27 0.63
CA ARG A 139 -22.48 1.02 1.88
C ARG A 139 -22.34 0.13 3.11
N ASN A 140 -21.61 0.60 4.12
CA ASN A 140 -21.49 0.00 5.45
C ASN A 140 -21.25 1.07 6.53
N GLU A 141 -20.78 0.67 7.72
CA GLU A 141 -20.49 1.59 8.84
C GLU A 141 -19.49 2.70 8.51
N TYR A 142 -18.64 2.52 7.49
CA TYR A 142 -17.67 3.54 7.06
C TYR A 142 -18.25 4.55 6.07
N GLY A 143 -19.45 4.30 5.50
CA GLY A 143 -20.09 5.16 4.51
C GLY A 143 -20.25 4.49 3.13
N GLU A 144 -20.41 5.30 2.08
CA GLU A 144 -20.61 4.82 0.71
C GLU A 144 -19.34 4.96 -0.15
N PHE A 145 -18.92 3.86 -0.78
CA PHE A 145 -17.71 3.79 -1.63
C PHE A 145 -17.94 2.87 -2.83
N ARG A 146 -17.03 2.95 -3.82
CA ARG A 146 -17.09 2.14 -5.05
C ARG A 146 -16.09 0.98 -5.01
N ILE A 147 -16.52 -0.17 -5.50
CA ILE A 147 -15.69 -1.35 -5.72
C ILE A 147 -15.73 -1.71 -7.21
N GLY A 148 -14.57 -1.62 -7.87
CA GLY A 148 -14.43 -1.94 -9.30
C GLY A 148 -13.41 -3.03 -9.60
N SER A 149 -12.79 -3.61 -8.57
CA SER A 149 -11.76 -4.63 -8.68
C SER A 149 -12.16 -5.90 -7.94
N GLY A 150 -11.59 -7.05 -8.30
CA GLY A 150 -11.91 -8.36 -7.70
C GLY A 150 -13.03 -9.14 -8.40
N LEU A 151 -13.75 -8.50 -9.32
CA LEU A 151 -14.82 -9.13 -10.11
C LEU A 151 -14.25 -9.89 -11.32
N SER A 152 -14.66 -11.15 -11.46
CA SER A 152 -14.50 -11.97 -12.66
C SER A 152 -15.33 -11.45 -13.82
N ASP A 153 -15.03 -11.90 -15.04
CA ASP A 153 -15.81 -11.49 -16.23
C ASP A 153 -17.25 -12.03 -16.20
N ALA A 154 -17.47 -13.17 -15.51
CA ALA A 154 -18.81 -13.72 -15.26
C ALA A 154 -19.61 -12.80 -14.32
N GLU A 155 -19.04 -12.43 -13.17
CA GLU A 155 -19.68 -11.50 -12.23
C GLU A 155 -19.84 -10.08 -12.78
N ARG A 156 -19.07 -9.70 -13.81
CA ARG A 156 -19.32 -8.44 -14.51
C ARG A 156 -20.49 -8.51 -15.47
N SER A 157 -20.74 -9.69 -16.03
CA SER A 157 -21.86 -9.94 -16.94
C SER A 157 -23.16 -10.15 -16.16
N ASP A 158 -23.06 -10.76 -14.98
CA ASP A 158 -24.16 -10.98 -14.03
C ASP A 158 -23.76 -10.51 -12.62
N PRO A 159 -23.88 -9.20 -12.33
CA PRO A 159 -23.38 -8.62 -11.08
C PRO A 159 -24.28 -8.90 -9.88
N PRO A 160 -23.71 -8.95 -8.64
CA PRO A 160 -24.50 -9.03 -7.42
C PRO A 160 -25.58 -7.94 -7.40
N PRO A 161 -26.87 -8.28 -7.23
CA PRO A 161 -27.96 -7.32 -7.24
C PRO A 161 -27.82 -6.19 -6.21
N VAL A 162 -28.49 -5.07 -6.46
CA VAL A 162 -28.67 -4.04 -5.44
C VAL A 162 -29.41 -4.64 -4.23
N GLY A 163 -28.92 -4.35 -3.03
CA GLY A 163 -29.40 -4.95 -1.78
C GLY A 163 -28.61 -6.18 -1.32
N THR A 164 -27.77 -6.77 -2.18
CA THR A 164 -26.94 -7.92 -1.79
C THR A 164 -25.81 -7.50 -0.85
N VAL A 165 -25.59 -8.28 0.20
CA VAL A 165 -24.42 -8.14 1.08
C VAL A 165 -23.24 -8.88 0.47
N ILE A 166 -22.11 -8.20 0.31
CA ILE A 166 -20.88 -8.76 -0.23
C ILE A 166 -19.75 -8.63 0.78
N THR A 167 -18.79 -9.55 0.73
CA THR A 167 -17.51 -9.41 1.43
C THR A 167 -16.51 -8.75 0.49
N TYR A 168 -15.82 -7.72 0.99
CA TYR A 168 -14.73 -7.06 0.30
C TYR A 168 -13.48 -7.01 1.17
N ARG A 169 -12.33 -6.94 0.52
CA ARG A 169 -11.02 -6.73 1.14
C ARG A 169 -10.56 -5.30 0.94
N TYR A 170 -9.95 -4.70 1.96
CA TYR A 170 -9.37 -3.36 1.88
C TYR A 170 -8.01 -3.28 2.58
N ARG A 171 -7.28 -2.18 2.33
CA ARG A 171 -5.90 -1.96 2.80
C ARG A 171 -5.81 -0.62 3.52
N GLY A 172 -6.30 -0.59 4.75
CA GLY A 172 -6.39 0.62 5.59
C GLY A 172 -7.46 1.60 5.14
N PHE A 173 -7.42 2.82 5.69
CA PHE A 173 -8.45 3.84 5.46
C PHE A 173 -7.87 5.11 4.81
N THR A 174 -8.71 5.83 4.07
CA THR A 174 -8.42 7.19 3.60
C THR A 174 -8.47 8.18 4.76
N ALA A 175 -7.98 9.41 4.56
CA ALA A 175 -8.09 10.48 5.55
C ALA A 175 -9.54 10.80 5.97
N LYS A 176 -10.53 10.45 5.14
CA LYS A 176 -11.95 10.61 5.42
C LYS A 176 -12.58 9.38 6.09
N GLY A 177 -11.78 8.38 6.50
CA GLY A 177 -12.27 7.15 7.14
C GLY A 177 -12.83 6.11 6.19
N MET A 178 -12.76 6.32 4.87
CA MET A 178 -13.27 5.34 3.89
C MET A 178 -12.26 4.20 3.64
N PRO A 179 -12.69 2.95 3.40
CA PRO A 179 -11.80 1.86 3.03
C PRO A 179 -10.94 2.19 1.80
N ARG A 180 -9.63 1.96 1.89
CA ARG A 180 -8.67 2.20 0.79
C ARG A 180 -8.47 0.92 -0.01
N PHE A 181 -8.48 1.04 -1.35
CA PHE A 181 -8.34 -0.07 -2.30
C PHE A 181 -9.30 -1.25 -2.07
N PRO A 182 -10.62 -0.99 -1.95
CA PRO A 182 -11.59 -2.06 -1.78
C PRO A 182 -11.63 -2.99 -3.01
N THR A 183 -11.57 -4.28 -2.76
CA THR A 183 -11.55 -5.36 -3.75
C THR A 183 -12.65 -6.36 -3.40
N TYR A 184 -13.56 -6.64 -4.33
CA TYR A 184 -14.61 -7.63 -4.15
C TYR A 184 -14.01 -9.02 -3.90
N LEU A 185 -14.59 -9.79 -2.98
CA LEU A 185 -14.22 -11.20 -2.77
C LEU A 185 -15.33 -12.16 -3.18
N ARG A 186 -16.53 -11.98 -2.61
CA ARG A 186 -17.68 -12.87 -2.81
C ARG A 186 -18.98 -12.23 -2.33
N VAL A 187 -20.10 -12.76 -2.79
CA VAL A 187 -21.40 -12.57 -2.12
C VAL A 187 -21.33 -13.25 -0.75
N ARG A 188 -21.89 -12.63 0.28
CA ARG A 188 -22.01 -13.25 1.60
C ARG A 188 -23.00 -14.41 1.49
N SER A 189 -22.53 -15.63 1.74
CA SER A 189 -23.43 -16.75 2.00
C SER A 189 -24.09 -16.53 3.37
N GLU A 190 -25.42 -16.69 3.44
CA GLU A 190 -26.07 -16.88 4.73
C GLU A 190 -25.53 -18.18 5.37
N PRO A 191 -25.44 -18.26 6.71
CA PRO A 191 -25.11 -19.49 7.41
C PRO A 191 -26.07 -20.64 7.08
#